data_AF-A0A2V9HTJ7-F1
#
_entry.id   AF-A0A2V9HTJ7-F1
#
_cell.length_a   1.000
_cell.length_b   1.000
_cell.length_c   1.000
_cell.angle_alpha   90.00
_cell.angle_beta   90.00
_cell.angle_gamma   90.00
#
_symmetry.space_group_name_H-M   'P 1'
#
loop_
_entity.id
_entity.type
_entity.pdbx_description
1 polymer ?
#
loop_
_entity_poly.entity_id
_entity_poly.type
_entity_poly.pdbx_seq_one_letter_code
_entity_poly.pdbx_strand_id
1 'polypeptide(L)'
;MLGPSSTSNVTRLLLQWSQGDTAAREALIPLVYQELRRIARQCLASQRPDHTLQSTALVHEAYLRLVDRSSVHWENRVHFFAVAAQLMRRILVDHARKQR
;
A
#
# COMPACT_ATOMS: atom_id res chain seq x y z
N MET A 1 23.22 -1.40 -14.98
CA MET A 1 23.40 -0.35 -13.95
C MET A 1 22.04 -0.08 -13.29
N LEU A 2 21.75 -0.69 -12.15
CA LEU A 2 20.58 -0.30 -11.34
C LEU A 2 20.97 0.95 -10.53
N GLY A 3 20.61 2.12 -11.04
CA GLY A 3 20.95 3.40 -10.40
C GLY A 3 20.23 3.59 -9.05
N PRO A 4 20.77 4.43 -8.15
CA PRO A 4 20.14 4.84 -6.88
C PRO A 4 18.85 5.70 -7.06
N SER A 5 18.16 5.57 -8.19
CA SER A 5 17.15 6.51 -8.67
C SER A 5 15.73 6.18 -8.23
N SER A 6 15.37 4.91 -8.00
CA SER A 6 13.98 4.51 -7.73
C SER A 6 13.53 4.73 -6.28
N THR A 7 14.42 4.50 -5.31
CA THR A 7 14.17 4.72 -3.87
C THR A 7 13.96 6.19 -3.55
N SER A 8 14.87 7.05 -4.02
CA SER A 8 14.82 8.49 -3.82
C SER A 8 13.62 9.13 -4.51
N ASN A 9 13.21 8.57 -5.66
CA ASN A 9 12.05 9.04 -6.41
C ASN A 9 10.73 8.74 -5.66
N VAL A 10 10.54 7.53 -5.12
CA VAL A 10 9.34 7.18 -4.34
C VAL A 10 9.17 8.07 -3.11
N THR A 11 10.24 8.28 -2.32
CA THR A 11 10.17 9.16 -1.14
C THR A 11 9.84 10.60 -1.53
N ARG A 12 10.41 11.12 -2.62
CA ARG A 12 10.09 12.47 -3.13
C ARG A 12 8.63 12.59 -3.55
N LEU A 13 8.11 11.62 -4.29
CA LEU A 13 6.71 11.60 -4.73
C LEU A 13 5.74 11.50 -3.55
N LEU A 14 6.09 10.75 -2.50
CA LEU A 14 5.31 10.67 -1.26
C LEU A 14 5.24 12.02 -0.53
N LEU A 15 6.36 12.74 -0.45
CA LEU A 15 6.42 14.08 0.15
C LEU A 15 5.59 15.10 -0.66
N GLN A 16 5.72 15.10 -1.99
CA GLN A 16 4.92 15.97 -2.87
C GLN A 16 3.42 15.64 -2.75
N TRP A 17 3.08 14.35 -2.71
CA TRP A 17 1.69 13.93 -2.53
C TRP A 17 1.13 14.38 -1.17
N SER A 18 1.92 14.35 -0.09
CA SER A 18 1.50 14.87 1.22
C SER A 18 1.24 16.39 1.23
N GLN A 19 1.78 17.11 0.24
CA GLN A 19 1.53 18.55 0.01
C GLN A 19 0.33 18.81 -0.92
N GLY A 20 -0.39 17.77 -1.34
CA GLY A 20 -1.57 17.88 -2.22
C GLY A 20 -1.28 17.75 -3.72
N ASP A 21 -0.04 17.40 -4.11
CA ASP A 21 0.31 17.19 -5.52
C ASP A 21 -0.33 15.89 -6.06
N THR A 22 -1.36 16.05 -6.89
CA THR A 22 -2.07 14.94 -7.53
C THR A 22 -1.26 14.27 -8.65
N ALA A 23 -0.35 14.98 -9.30
CA ALA A 23 0.53 14.41 -10.31
C ALA A 23 1.57 13.48 -9.65
N ALA A 24 2.05 13.87 -8.46
CA ALA A 24 2.92 13.01 -7.66
C ALA A 24 2.23 11.69 -7.28
N ARG A 25 0.92 11.73 -6.98
CA ARG A 25 0.11 10.54 -6.72
C ARG A 25 0.06 9.61 -7.94
N GLU A 26 -0.22 10.14 -9.12
CA GLU A 26 -0.32 9.32 -10.36
C GLU A 26 1.02 8.68 -10.73
N ALA A 27 2.13 9.41 -10.57
CA ALA A 27 3.48 8.90 -10.79
C ALA A 27 3.90 7.85 -9.73
N LEU A 28 3.35 7.93 -8.51
CA LEU A 28 3.66 6.99 -7.43
C LEU A 28 3.04 5.61 -7.67
N ILE A 29 1.82 5.54 -8.23
CA ILE A 29 1.07 4.28 -8.42
C ILE A 29 1.92 3.16 -9.04
N PRO A 30 2.52 3.31 -10.24
CA PRO A 30 3.25 2.22 -10.88
C PRO A 30 4.49 1.79 -10.08
N LEU A 31 5.08 2.71 -9.30
CA LEU A 31 6.29 2.44 -8.51
C LEU A 31 5.99 1.63 -7.25
N VAL A 32 4.84 1.87 -6.60
CA VAL A 32 4.48 1.18 -5.35
C VAL A 32 3.62 -0.06 -5.56
N TYR A 33 2.93 -0.18 -6.70
CA TYR A 33 1.96 -1.25 -6.95
C TYR A 33 2.56 -2.65 -6.84
N GLN A 34 3.76 -2.88 -7.41
CA GLN A 34 4.42 -4.19 -7.35
C GLN A 34 4.75 -4.59 -5.90
N GLU A 35 5.23 -3.65 -5.09
CA GLU A 35 5.54 -3.94 -3.69
C GLU A 35 4.30 -4.08 -2.82
N LEU A 36 3.26 -3.28 -3.06
CA LEU A 36 1.96 -3.50 -2.41
C LEU A 36 1.41 -4.89 -2.73
N ARG A 37 1.53 -5.35 -3.98
CA ARG A 37 1.11 -6.71 -4.37
C ARG A 37 1.95 -7.78 -3.67
N ARG A 38 3.25 -7.56 -3.47
CA ARG A 38 4.13 -8.46 -2.71
C ARG A 38 3.69 -8.55 -1.25
N ILE A 39 3.46 -7.41 -0.60
CA ILE A 39 2.99 -7.33 0.79
C ILE A 39 1.63 -8.01 0.95
N ALA A 40 0.70 -7.77 0.00
CA ALA A 40 -0.62 -8.38 0.02
C ALA A 40 -0.54 -9.92 -0.05
N ARG A 41 0.30 -10.48 -0.93
CA ARG A 41 0.52 -11.93 -1.00
C ARG A 41 1.08 -12.48 0.30
N GLN A 42 2.05 -11.80 0.92
CA GLN A 42 2.62 -12.22 2.21
C GLN A 42 1.57 -12.19 3.33
N CYS A 43 0.71 -11.16 3.36
CA CYS A 43 -0.36 -11.07 4.34
C CYS A 43 -1.41 -12.18 4.15
N LEU A 44 -1.77 -12.49 2.90
CA LEU A 44 -2.71 -13.57 2.57
C LEU A 44 -2.14 -14.97 2.85
N ALA A 45 -0.84 -15.18 2.65
CA ALA A 45 -0.19 -16.44 2.97
C ALA A 45 -0.25 -16.80 4.47
N SER A 46 -0.47 -15.80 5.34
CA SER A 46 -0.69 -16.01 6.78
C SER A 46 -2.16 -16.25 7.15
N GLN A 47 -3.09 -16.21 6.18
CA GLN A 47 -4.51 -16.49 6.39
C GLN A 47 -4.82 -17.98 6.18
N ARG A 48 -6.00 -18.41 6.61
CA ARG A 48 -6.48 -19.78 6.40
C ARG A 48 -6.62 -20.09 4.90
N PRO A 49 -6.33 -21.33 4.45
CA PRO A 49 -6.40 -21.71 3.03
C PRO A 49 -7.74 -21.41 2.36
N ASP A 50 -8.83 -21.44 3.13
CA ASP A 50 -10.20 -21.23 2.63
C ASP A 50 -10.58 -19.74 2.48
N HIS A 51 -9.62 -18.82 2.52
CA HIS A 51 -9.92 -17.40 2.33
C HIS A 51 -10.34 -17.12 0.88
N THR A 52 -11.39 -16.31 0.70
CA THR A 52 -11.89 -15.93 -0.64
C THR A 52 -11.29 -14.64 -1.17
N LEU A 53 -10.57 -13.88 -0.32
CA LEU A 53 -10.03 -12.58 -0.70
C LEU A 53 -8.81 -12.71 -1.63
N GLN A 54 -8.90 -12.07 -2.80
CA GLN A 54 -7.80 -12.02 -3.75
C GLN A 54 -6.79 -10.91 -3.40
N SER A 55 -5.50 -11.14 -3.70
CA SER A 55 -4.44 -10.15 -3.45
C SER A 55 -4.68 -8.82 -4.15
N THR A 56 -5.26 -8.83 -5.35
CA THR A 56 -5.55 -7.61 -6.12
C THR A 56 -6.66 -6.79 -5.45
N ALA A 57 -7.68 -7.45 -4.92
CA ALA A 57 -8.75 -6.78 -4.17
C ALA A 57 -8.19 -6.15 -2.89
N LEU A 58 -7.33 -6.86 -2.16
CA LEU A 58 -6.67 -6.35 -0.96
C LEU A 58 -5.77 -5.12 -1.26
N VAL A 59 -5.02 -5.15 -2.37
CA VAL A 59 -4.22 -4.00 -2.80
C VAL A 59 -5.10 -2.81 -3.14
N HIS A 60 -6.19 -3.02 -3.89
CA HIS A 60 -7.07 -1.94 -4.29
C HIS A 60 -7.75 -1.28 -3.08
N GLU A 61 -8.28 -2.06 -2.15
CA GLU A 61 -8.91 -1.54 -0.94
C GLU A 61 -7.90 -0.83 -0.02
N ALA A 62 -6.70 -1.39 0.15
CA ALA A 62 -5.64 -0.75 0.90
C ALA A 62 -5.24 0.58 0.26
N TYR A 63 -5.12 0.63 -1.08
CA TYR A 63 -4.80 1.86 -1.80
C TYR A 63 -5.86 2.95 -1.61
N LEU A 64 -7.15 2.63 -1.78
CA LEU A 64 -8.24 3.59 -1.56
C LEU A 64 -8.17 4.20 -0.15
N ARG A 65 -8.03 3.35 0.87
CA ARG A 65 -7.92 3.79 2.27
C ARG A 65 -6.63 4.58 2.56
N LEU A 66 -5.54 4.36 1.82
CA LEU A 66 -4.31 5.16 1.93
C LEU A 66 -4.50 6.53 1.25
N VAL A 67 -5.29 6.61 0.18
CA VAL A 67 -5.54 7.86 -0.54
C VAL A 67 -6.57 8.74 0.16
N ASP A 68 -7.58 8.15 0.79
CA ASP A 68 -8.56 8.87 1.61
C ASP A 68 -7.94 9.47 2.87
N ARG A 69 -6.75 9.00 3.26
CA ARG A 69 -5.94 9.58 4.34
C ARG A 69 -5.15 10.79 3.83
N SER A 70 -5.87 11.81 3.38
CA SER A 70 -5.32 13.07 2.87
C SER A 70 -4.50 13.88 3.88
N SER A 71 -4.54 13.52 5.18
CA SER A 71 -3.80 14.19 6.25
C SER A 71 -2.54 13.45 6.73
N VAL A 72 -2.19 12.30 6.15
CA VAL A 72 -1.01 11.54 6.59
C VAL A 72 0.26 12.18 6.02
N HIS A 73 1.15 12.60 6.92
CA HIS A 73 2.51 13.00 6.56
C HIS A 73 3.35 11.75 6.28
N TRP A 74 3.69 11.55 5.01
CA TRP A 74 4.57 10.47 4.58
C TRP A 74 6.03 10.87 4.72
N GLU A 75 6.77 10.18 5.57
CA GLU A 75 8.18 10.49 5.82
C GLU A 75 9.09 9.90 4.75
N ASN A 76 8.83 8.64 4.37
CA ASN A 76 9.63 7.89 3.41
C ASN A 76 8.88 6.62 2.96
N ARG A 77 9.47 5.93 1.98
CA ARG A 77 8.92 4.65 1.48
C ARG A 77 8.77 3.57 2.55
N VAL A 78 9.65 3.50 3.54
CA VAL A 78 9.60 2.46 4.59
C VAL A 78 8.37 2.69 5.46
N HIS A 79 8.14 3.94 5.87
CA HIS A 79 6.93 4.34 6.58
C HIS A 79 5.67 4.03 5.76
N PHE A 80 5.64 4.41 4.48
CA PHE A 80 4.51 4.13 3.59
C PHE A 80 4.18 2.62 3.51
N PHE A 81 5.17 1.76 3.25
CA PHE A 81 4.94 0.32 3.15
C PHE A 81 4.59 -0.33 4.50
N ALA A 82 5.13 0.18 5.61
CA ALA A 82 4.76 -0.28 6.95
C ALA A 82 3.28 0.00 7.26
N VAL A 83 2.81 1.21 6.94
CA VAL A 83 1.39 1.59 7.10
C VAL A 83 0.51 0.76 6.17
N ALA A 84 0.92 0.55 4.91
CA ALA A 84 0.18 -0.28 3.97
C ALA A 84 0.05 -1.74 4.46
N ALA A 85 1.13 -2.34 4.98
CA ALA A 85 1.10 -3.69 5.52
C ALA A 85 0.18 -3.80 6.75
N GLN A 86 0.20 -2.81 7.65
CA GLN A 86 -0.69 -2.77 8.81
C GLN A 86 -2.16 -2.65 8.39
N LEU A 87 -2.45 -1.82 7.39
CA LEU A 87 -3.79 -1.63 6.85
C LEU A 87 -4.32 -2.90 6.19
N MET A 88 -3.50 -3.58 5.39
CA MET A 88 -3.88 -4.86 4.77
C MET A 88 -4.21 -5.93 5.82
N ARG A 89 -3.41 -6.03 6.89
CA ARG A 89 -3.72 -6.94 8.01
C ARG A 89 -5.05 -6.60 8.67
N ARG A 90 -5.38 -5.32 8.85
CA ARG A 90 -6.69 -4.88 9.39
C ARG A 90 -7.83 -5.27 8.46
N ILE A 91 -7.71 -5.00 7.16
CA ILE A 91 -8.72 -5.39 6.15
C ILE A 91 -8.98 -6.90 6.21
N LEU A 92 -7.93 -7.72 6.29
CA LEU A 92 -8.07 -9.17 6.39
C LEU A 92 -8.80 -9.61 7.66
N VAL A 93 -8.47 -9.02 8.81
CA VAL A 93 -9.16 -9.29 10.08
C VAL A 93 -10.63 -8.89 10.00
N ASP A 94 -10.93 -7.71 9.44
CA ASP A 94 -12.31 -7.23 9.27
C ASP A 94 -13.11 -8.17 8.34
N HIS A 95 -12.49 -8.66 7.27
CA HIS A 95 -13.09 -9.60 6.34
C HIS A 95 -13.37 -10.95 7.02
N ALA A 96 -12.41 -11.49 7.78
CA ALA A 96 -12.57 -12.72 8.53
C ALA A 96 -13.63 -12.60 9.64
N ARG A 97 -13.82 -11.42 10.24
CA ARG A 97 -14.87 -11.15 11.22
C ARG A 97 -16.27 -11.13 10.59
N LYS A 98 -16.42 -10.60 9.37
CA LYS A 98 -17.70 -10.56 8.64
C LYS A 98 -18.13 -11.92 8.09
N GLN A 99 -17.21 -12.88 7.99
CA GLN A 99 -17.48 -14.24 7.53
C GLN A 99 -17.80 -15.23 8.68
N ARG A 100 -17.85 -14.75 9.93
CA ARG A 100 -18.32 -15.52 11.09
C ARG A 100 -19.78 -15.22 11.39
#